data_AF-A0A2E5KWR5-F1
#
_entry.id   AF-A0A2E5KWR5-F1
#
_cell.length_a   1.000
_cell.length_b   1.000
_cell.length_c   1.000
_cell.angle_alpha   90.00
_cell.angle_beta   90.00
_cell.angle_gamma   90.00
#
_symmetry.space_group_name_H-M   'P 1'
#
loop_
_entity.id
_entity.type
_entity.pdbx_description
1 polymer ?
#
loop_
_entity_poly.entity_id
_entity_poly.type
_entity_poly.pdbx_seq_one_letter_code
_entity_poly.pdbx_strand_id
1 'polypeptide(L)'
;MIRNAGFTSVLAVLAPLLAAQADAQESRIVVSEEDCRRLVRHSPSADVEYKPGVDVRRKSVAPADLPGSASIKIPDKFEFDITL
;
A
#
# COMPACT_ATOMS: atom_id res chain seq x y z
N MET A 1 6.47 -6.90 64.06
CA MET A 1 6.95 -6.88 62.66
C MET A 1 7.31 -8.30 62.25
N ILE A 2 6.41 -9.00 61.56
CA ILE A 2 6.62 -10.40 61.11
C ILE A 2 6.89 -10.38 59.61
N ARG A 3 8.04 -10.92 59.20
CA ARG A 3 8.55 -10.95 57.81
C ARG A 3 7.97 -12.16 57.07
N ASN A 4 7.21 -11.93 56.00
CA ASN A 4 6.56 -12.97 55.18
C ASN A 4 7.52 -13.45 54.07
N ALA A 5 8.20 -14.58 54.29
CA ALA A 5 9.21 -15.15 53.38
C ALA A 5 8.73 -16.41 52.61
N GLY A 6 7.42 -16.61 52.47
CA GLY A 6 6.86 -17.86 51.91
C GLY A 6 6.34 -17.78 50.48
N PHE A 7 6.29 -16.60 49.85
CA PHE A 7 5.47 -16.42 48.64
C PHE A 7 6.24 -16.50 47.32
N THR A 8 7.56 -16.59 47.35
CA THR A 8 8.41 -16.43 46.15
C THR A 8 8.82 -17.73 45.46
N SER A 9 8.39 -18.91 45.95
CA SER A 9 8.95 -20.18 45.47
C SER A 9 8.05 -21.02 44.54
N VAL A 10 6.79 -20.64 44.30
CA VAL A 10 5.86 -21.46 43.49
C VAL A 10 5.87 -21.08 41.99
N LEU A 11 6.35 -19.89 41.64
CA LEU A 11 6.25 -19.37 40.26
C LEU A 11 7.28 -19.91 39.25
N ALA A 12 8.29 -20.67 39.68
CA ALA A 12 9.43 -21.02 38.82
C ALA A 12 9.35 -22.39 38.10
N VAL A 13 8.30 -23.20 38.32
CA VAL A 13 8.20 -24.58 37.80
C VAL A 13 7.24 -24.72 36.60
N LEU A 14 6.62 -23.64 36.12
CA LEU A 14 5.63 -23.66 35.03
C LEU A 14 6.15 -23.14 33.66
N ALA A 15 7.46 -23.21 33.41
CA ALA A 15 7.99 -23.17 32.04
C ALA A 15 7.71 -24.54 31.39
N PRO A 16 6.80 -24.75 30.40
CA PRO A 16 6.96 -24.28 29.02
C PRO A 16 5.64 -24.15 28.20
N LEU A 17 4.47 -23.96 28.83
CA LEU A 17 3.16 -23.98 28.15
C LEU A 17 2.89 -22.77 27.23
N LEU A 18 3.87 -21.87 27.09
CA LEU A 18 3.84 -20.69 26.22
C LEU A 18 4.56 -20.94 24.88
N ALA A 19 4.59 -22.17 24.37
CA ALA A 19 4.84 -22.40 22.95
C ALA A 19 3.59 -21.95 22.17
N ALA A 20 3.42 -20.64 22.03
CA ALA A 20 2.41 -20.04 21.18
C ALA A 20 2.62 -20.53 19.75
N GLN A 21 1.81 -21.48 19.31
CA GLN A 21 1.75 -21.86 17.91
C GLN A 21 1.15 -20.67 17.16
N ALA A 22 1.98 -19.98 16.38
CA ALA A 22 1.52 -18.99 15.43
C ALA A 22 0.83 -19.76 14.29
N ASP A 23 -0.44 -20.09 14.47
CA ASP A 23 -1.30 -20.47 13.35
C ASP A 23 -1.33 -19.29 12.38
N ALA A 24 -0.62 -19.42 11.26
CA ALA A 24 -0.77 -18.55 10.11
C ALA A 24 -2.13 -18.85 9.47
N GLN A 25 -3.20 -18.50 10.18
CA GLN A 25 -4.55 -18.68 9.70
C GLN A 25 -4.73 -17.69 8.55
N GLU A 26 -4.86 -18.23 7.33
CA GLU A 26 -5.15 -17.48 6.13
C GLU A 26 -6.45 -16.70 6.37
N SER A 27 -6.32 -15.41 6.69
CA SER A 27 -7.45 -14.56 7.04
C SER A 27 -8.19 -14.21 5.76
N ARG A 28 -9.16 -15.04 5.39
CA ARG A 28 -10.06 -14.77 4.27
C ARG A 28 -11.06 -13.70 4.68
N ILE A 29 -10.85 -12.48 4.21
CA ILE A 29 -11.83 -11.40 4.35
C ILE A 29 -12.89 -11.57 3.25
N VAL A 30 -14.14 -11.76 3.66
CA VAL A 30 -15.30 -11.78 2.76
C VAL A 30 -16.04 -10.47 2.94
N VAL A 31 -16.13 -9.69 1.86
CA VAL A 31 -16.86 -8.41 1.84
C VAL A 31 -18.25 -8.67 1.30
N SER A 32 -19.28 -8.43 2.11
CA SER A 32 -20.68 -8.58 1.71
C SER A 32 -21.19 -7.34 0.97
N GLU A 33 -22.36 -7.46 0.33
CA GLU A 33 -23.06 -6.31 -0.25
C GLU A 33 -23.42 -5.25 0.80
N GLU A 34 -23.76 -5.68 2.02
CA GLU A 34 -24.06 -4.79 3.14
C GLU A 34 -22.83 -3.99 3.57
N ASP A 35 -21.64 -4.60 3.52
CA ASP A 35 -20.37 -3.91 3.79
C ASP A 35 -20.09 -2.85 2.72
N CYS A 36 -20.33 -3.17 1.44
CA CYS A 36 -20.23 -2.22 0.34
C CYS A 36 -21.19 -1.03 0.51
N ARG A 37 -22.38 -1.25 1.06
CA ARG A 37 -23.36 -0.18 1.34
C ARG A 37 -22.93 0.75 2.48
N ARG A 38 -22.09 0.29 3.41
CA ARG A 38 -21.52 1.11 4.49
C ARG A 38 -20.37 1.98 4.02
N LEU A 39 -19.76 1.67 2.88
CA LEU A 39 -18.70 2.49 2.30
C LEU A 39 -19.25 3.84 1.84
N VAL A 40 -18.61 4.93 2.26
CA VAL A 40 -18.91 6.27 1.77
C VAL A 40 -18.61 6.32 0.27
N ARG A 41 -19.62 6.59 -0.54
CA ARG A 41 -19.44 6.87 -1.98
C ARG A 41 -18.61 8.14 -2.11
N HIS A 42 -17.40 8.03 -2.67
CA HIS A 42 -16.64 9.21 -3.07
C HIS A 42 -17.41 9.92 -4.19
N SER A 43 -17.85 11.16 -3.93
CA SER A 43 -18.35 12.06 -4.95
C SER A 43 -17.19 12.99 -5.32
N PRO A 44 -16.66 12.94 -6.55
CA PRO A 44 -15.62 13.84 -6.98
C PRO A 44 -16.09 15.29 -6.86
N SER A 45 -15.24 16.15 -6.32
CA SER A 45 -15.48 17.59 -6.31
C SER A 45 -15.46 18.13 -7.76
N ALA A 46 -16.20 19.20 -8.04
CA ALA A 46 -16.34 19.76 -9.39
C ALA A 46 -15.01 20.24 -10.01
N ASP A 47 -13.97 20.40 -9.19
CA ASP A 47 -12.64 20.84 -9.62
C ASP A 47 -11.70 19.68 -10.05
N VAL A 48 -12.13 18.43 -9.91
CA VAL A 48 -11.34 17.25 -10.35
C VAL A 48 -11.63 16.81 -11.79
N GLU A 49 -12.59 17.47 -12.45
CA GLU A 49 -12.85 17.29 -13.88
C GLU A 49 -11.57 17.59 -14.67
N TYR A 50 -11.18 16.67 -15.56
CA TYR A 50 -10.00 16.87 -16.40
C TYR A 50 -10.17 18.11 -17.28
N LYS A 51 -9.18 19.01 -17.23
CA LYS A 51 -9.15 20.22 -18.04
C LYS A 51 -8.01 20.12 -19.05
N PRO A 52 -8.31 19.95 -20.35
CA PRO A 52 -7.28 19.88 -21.37
C PRO A 52 -6.49 21.19 -21.42
N GLY A 53 -5.17 21.08 -21.58
CA GLY A 53 -4.28 22.23 -21.77
C GLY A 53 -3.91 23.00 -20.50
N VAL A 54 -4.31 22.56 -19.30
CA VAL A 54 -3.88 23.17 -18.03
C VAL A 54 -3.37 22.14 -17.03
N ASP A 55 -2.38 22.53 -16.22
CA ASP A 55 -1.85 21.71 -15.14
C ASP A 55 -2.68 21.82 -13.85
N VAL A 56 -2.31 21.03 -12.82
CA VAL A 56 -2.97 21.04 -11.50
C VAL A 56 -2.88 22.39 -10.77
N ARG A 57 -1.99 23.29 -11.20
CA ARG A 57 -1.83 24.66 -10.69
C ARG A 57 -2.53 25.69 -11.58
N ARG A 58 -3.35 25.25 -12.53
CA ARG A 58 -4.06 26.08 -13.53
C ARG A 58 -3.14 26.86 -14.46
N LYS A 59 -1.92 26.38 -14.72
CA LYS A 59 -1.01 26.95 -15.70
C LYS A 59 -1.20 26.28 -17.05
N SER A 60 -1.07 27.05 -18.13
CA SER A 60 -1.12 26.51 -19.49
C SER A 60 -0.02 25.47 -19.69
N VAL A 61 -0.38 24.31 -20.22
CA VAL A 61 0.54 23.26 -20.64
C VAL A 61 0.79 23.40 -22.14
N ALA A 62 2.06 23.40 -22.54
CA ALA A 62 2.40 23.46 -23.95
C ALA A 62 2.02 22.15 -24.67
N PRO A 63 1.62 22.19 -25.96
CA PRO A 63 1.33 20.99 -26.72
C PRO A 63 2.57 20.10 -26.85
N ALA A 64 2.37 18.78 -27.02
CA ALA A 64 3.47 17.84 -27.17
C ALA A 64 4.25 18.04 -28.50
N ASP A 65 3.57 18.59 -29.52
CA ASP A 65 4.10 18.77 -30.87
C ASP A 65 4.92 20.06 -31.05
N LEU A 66 5.55 20.56 -29.98
CA LEU A 66 6.40 21.74 -30.10
C LEU A 66 7.63 21.44 -30.98
N PRO A 67 7.94 22.31 -31.96
CA PRO A 67 9.18 22.18 -32.73
C PRO A 67 10.38 22.30 -31.78
N GLY A 68 11.31 21.34 -31.84
CA GLY A 68 12.46 21.28 -30.94
C GLY A 68 12.33 20.26 -29.80
N SER A 69 11.26 19.47 -29.75
CA SER A 69 11.33 18.15 -29.10
C SER A 69 12.50 17.39 -29.72
N ALA A 70 13.38 16.85 -28.86
CA ALA A 70 14.69 16.38 -29.26
C ALA A 70 14.63 15.52 -30.53
N SER A 71 15.37 15.91 -31.56
CA SER A 71 15.55 15.09 -32.76
C SER A 71 16.45 13.92 -32.38
N ILE A 72 15.86 12.90 -31.76
CA ILE A 72 16.55 11.68 -31.39
C ILE A 72 16.87 10.96 -32.71
N LYS A 73 18.15 10.72 -32.97
CA LYS A 73 18.57 9.84 -34.06
C LYS A 73 18.23 8.41 -33.66
N ILE A 74 17.09 7.93 -34.15
CA ILE A 74 16.67 6.54 -33.98
C ILE A 74 17.60 5.65 -34.81
N PRO A 75 18.19 4.59 -34.25
CA PRO A 75 18.97 3.62 -35.02
C PRO A 75 18.04 2.72 -35.86
N ASP A 76 18.53 2.22 -36.99
CA ASP A 76 17.79 1.29 -37.85
C ASP A 76 17.59 -0.09 -37.21
N LYS A 77 18.36 -0.41 -36.15
CA LYS A 77 18.33 -1.70 -35.47
C LYS A 77 18.44 -1.52 -33.96
N PHE A 78 17.57 -2.23 -33.24
CA PHE A 78 17.65 -2.42 -31.79
C PHE A 78 17.96 -3.89 -31.52
N GLU A 79 18.98 -4.16 -30.71
CA GLU A 79 19.38 -5.51 -30.30
C GLU A 79 19.23 -5.63 -28.77
N PHE A 80 18.65 -6.73 -28.31
CA PHE A 80 18.48 -7.02 -26.88
C PHE A 80 18.80 -8.49 -26.63
N ASP A 81 19.55 -8.76 -25.58
CA ASP A 81 19.82 -10.12 -25.11
C ASP A 81 18.63 -10.62 -24.28
N ILE A 82 18.13 -11.80 -24.61
CA ILE A 82 17.14 -12.50 -23.79
C ILE A 82 17.86 -13.55 -22.97
N THR A 83 17.81 -13.41 -21.64
CA THR A 83 18.20 -14.47 -20.72
C THR A 83 16.95 -15.23 -20.31
N LEU A 84 16.98 -16.56 -20.42
CA LEU A 84 15.90 -17.45 -19.99
C LEU A 84 15.96 -17.74 -18.50
#